data_AF-A0A537UVG0-F1
#
_entry.id   AF-A0A537UVG0-F1
#
_cell.length_a   1.000
_cell.length_b   1.000
_cell.length_c   1.000
_cell.angle_alpha   90.00
_cell.angle_beta   90.00
_cell.angle_gamma   90.00
#
_symmetry.space_group_name_H-M   'P 1'
#
loop_
_entity.id
_entity.type
_entity.pdbx_description
1 polymer ?
#
loop_
_entity_poly.entity_id
_entity_poly.type
_entity_poly.pdbx_seq_one_letter_code
_entity_poly.pdbx_strand_id
1 'polypeptide(L)' 'MITMPRENDLEGAQDQGGKHGGQKGMPKPEPKPATRPDPGRRHAPDQGIVRDERGQEQPRDKERAQQVSRTDPIRR' A
#
# COMPACT_ATOMS: atom_id res chain seq x y z
N MET A 1 -39.69 25.67 18.68
CA MET A 1 -38.52 25.87 17.81
C MET A 1 -37.91 24.50 17.56
N ILE A 2 -37.97 24.00 16.33
CA ILE A 2 -37.42 22.68 15.98
C ILE A 2 -35.93 22.88 15.70
N THR A 3 -35.06 22.25 16.48
CA THR A 3 -33.61 22.27 16.28
C THR A 3 -33.26 21.25 15.20
N MET A 4 -32.87 21.71 14.01
CA MET A 4 -32.30 20.82 13.00
C MET A 4 -30.99 20.22 13.56
N PRO A 5 -30.77 18.90 13.49
CA PRO A 5 -29.46 18.32 13.78
C PRO A 5 -28.47 18.83 12.72
N ARG A 6 -27.28 19.25 13.16
CA ARG A 6 -26.21 19.73 12.25
C ARG A 6 -25.77 18.54 11.39
N GLU A 7 -25.89 18.68 10.07
CA GLU A 7 -25.64 17.63 9.06
C GLU A 7 -24.16 17.23 8.92
N ASN A 8 -23.29 17.55 9.88
CA ASN A 8 -21.86 17.32 9.77
C ASN A 8 -21.23 16.69 11.02
N ASP A 9 -21.96 15.78 11.66
CA ASP A 9 -21.45 14.86 12.68
C ASP A 9 -20.94 13.54 12.06
N LEU A 10 -20.49 13.59 10.80
CA LEU A 10 -19.88 12.48 10.10
C LEU A 10 -18.38 12.42 10.42
N GLU A 11 -18.03 12.25 11.69
CA GLU A 11 -16.78 11.54 12.00
C GLU A 11 -16.97 10.11 11.50
N GLY A 12 -16.64 9.90 10.21
CA GLY A 12 -16.68 8.60 9.57
C GLY A 12 -15.90 7.58 10.40
N ALA A 13 -16.38 6.33 10.42
CA ALA A 13 -15.81 5.25 11.22
C ALA A 13 -14.27 5.30 11.18
N GLN A 14 -13.66 5.43 12.36
CA GLN A 14 -12.20 5.47 12.52
C GLN A 14 -11.59 4.31 11.74
N ASP A 15 -10.71 4.64 10.79
CA ASP A 15 -10.06 3.65 9.93
C ASP A 15 -9.41 2.56 10.80
N GLN A 16 -9.94 1.34 10.71
CA GLN A 16 -9.34 0.15 11.33
C GLN A 16 -8.17 -0.40 10.50
N GLY A 17 -7.60 0.44 9.63
CA GLY A 17 -6.42 0.21 8.80
C GLY A 17 -5.15 0.10 9.62
N GLY A 18 -5.02 -0.98 10.39
CA GLY A 18 -3.80 -1.24 11.15
C GLY A 18 -3.71 -2.60 11.84
N LYS A 19 -4.58 -3.57 11.52
CA LYS A 19 -4.28 -4.96 11.92
C LYS A 19 -3.12 -5.48 11.05
N HIS A 20 -2.30 -6.37 11.61
CA HIS A 20 -1.14 -7.07 11.01
C HIS A 20 0.25 -6.39 11.13
N GLY A 21 0.62 -5.95 12.33
CA GLY A 21 2.00 -5.61 12.68
C GLY A 21 2.89 -6.81 13.03
N GLY A 22 3.34 -7.56 12.02
CA GLY A 22 4.56 -8.38 12.05
C GLY A 22 4.48 -9.78 12.67
N GLN A 23 5.21 -10.73 12.08
CA GLN A 23 5.53 -12.03 12.66
C GLN A 23 6.47 -11.85 13.86
N LYS A 24 5.96 -11.38 14.99
CA LYS A 24 6.73 -11.35 16.23
C LYS A 24 7.04 -12.80 16.63
N GLY A 25 8.33 -13.17 16.60
CA GLY A 25 8.81 -14.46 17.11
C GLY A 25 9.32 -15.46 16.09
N MET A 26 9.26 -15.18 14.77
CA MET A 26 9.95 -16.06 13.82
C MET A 26 11.46 -15.75 13.81
N PRO A 27 12.33 -16.78 13.93
CA PRO A 27 13.76 -16.58 13.80
C PRO A 27 14.06 -15.96 12.43
N LYS A 28 14.94 -14.96 12.41
CA LYS A 28 15.37 -14.34 11.17
C LYS A 28 15.90 -15.45 10.24
N PRO A 29 15.36 -15.59 9.02
CA PRO A 29 15.84 -16.62 8.11
C PRO A 29 17.34 -16.41 7.87
N GLU A 30 18.07 -17.51 7.79
CA GLU A 30 19.52 -17.48 7.55
C GLU A 30 19.83 -16.67 6.28
N PRO A 31 20.94 -15.92 6.26
CA PRO A 31 21.37 -15.22 5.07
C PRO A 31 21.58 -16.25 3.95
N LYS A 32 20.77 -16.15 2.88
CA LYS A 32 20.87 -17.03 1.71
C LYS A 32 22.29 -16.93 1.13
N PRO A 33 22.89 -18.05 0.67
CA PRO A 33 24.22 -18.05 0.05
C PRO A 33 24.22 -17.18 -1.22
N ALA A 34 25.29 -16.40 -1.39
CA ALA A 34 25.45 -15.39 -2.46
C ALA A 34 25.59 -15.96 -3.89
N THR A 35 25.45 -17.28 -4.08
CA THR A 35 25.80 -17.99 -5.32
C THR A 35 24.61 -18.41 -6.18
N ARG A 36 23.41 -17.89 -5.94
CA ARG A 36 22.36 -17.91 -6.96
C ARG A 36 21.87 -16.49 -7.20
N PRO A 37 21.87 -15.98 -8.45
CA PRO A 37 21.08 -14.82 -8.76
C PRO A 37 19.64 -15.20 -8.45
N ASP A 38 19.14 -14.76 -7.29
CA ASP A 38 17.74 -14.90 -6.93
C ASP A 38 16.97 -14.10 -7.99
N PRO A 39 16.24 -14.73 -8.93
CA PRO A 39 15.57 -14.02 -10.00
C PRO A 39 14.51 -13.04 -9.46
N GLY A 40 14.14 -13.17 -8.17
CA GLY A 40 13.25 -12.27 -7.45
C GLY A 40 13.93 -11.14 -6.67
N ARG A 41 15.28 -11.09 -6.58
CA ARG A 41 16.02 -9.99 -5.94
C ARG A 41 16.60 -8.98 -6.93
N ARG A 42 16.01 -8.83 -8.11
CA ARG A 42 16.11 -7.54 -8.79
C ARG A 42 15.29 -6.56 -7.95
N HIS A 43 15.91 -5.94 -6.96
CA HIS A 43 15.46 -4.66 -6.45
C HIS A 43 15.55 -3.70 -7.63
N ALA A 44 14.54 -3.73 -8.51
CA ALA A 44 14.35 -2.63 -9.41
C ALA A 44 14.03 -1.45 -8.48
N PRO A 45 14.87 -0.40 -8.44
CA PRO A 45 14.74 0.70 -7.49
C PRO A 45 13.36 1.38 -7.55
N ASP A 46 12.59 1.11 -8.60
CA ASP A 46 11.29 1.68 -8.89
C ASP A 46 10.10 0.86 -8.37
N GLN A 47 10.32 -0.30 -7.76
CA GLN A 47 9.25 -1.12 -7.16
C GLN A 47 9.01 -0.66 -5.71
N GLY A 48 7.94 0.08 -5.45
CA GLY A 48 7.58 0.49 -4.08
C GLY A 48 6.50 1.57 -3.99
N ILE A 49 6.15 1.95 -2.76
CA ILE A 49 5.28 3.08 -2.42
C ILE A 49 6.12 4.22 -1.81
N VAL A 50 5.79 5.46 -2.14
CA VAL A 50 6.38 6.69 -1.59
C VAL A 50 5.26 7.55 -1.01
N ARG A 51 5.54 8.34 0.02
CA ARG A 51 4.56 9.29 0.58
C ARG A 51 4.78 10.67 -0.02
N ASP A 52 3.70 11.32 -0.43
CA ASP A 52 3.74 12.73 -0.85
C ASP A 52 3.88 13.67 0.35
N GLU A 53 3.99 14.98 0.10
CA GLU A 53 4.13 16.00 1.15
C GLU A 53 2.93 16.07 2.11
N ARG A 54 1.78 15.50 1.71
CA ARG A 54 0.57 15.38 2.53
C ARG A 54 0.52 14.03 3.26
N GLY A 55 1.53 13.18 3.10
CA GLY A 55 1.61 11.84 3.68
C GLY A 55 0.87 10.75 2.90
N GLN A 56 0.31 11.07 1.73
CA GLN A 56 -0.47 10.12 0.93
C GLN A 56 0.44 9.13 0.21
N GLU A 57 0.13 7.84 0.28
CA GLU A 57 0.92 6.80 -0.37
C GLU A 57 0.67 6.78 -1.89
N GLN A 58 1.75 6.75 -2.67
CA GLN A 58 1.74 6.75 -4.13
C GLN A 58 2.73 5.71 -4.67
N PRO A 59 2.45 5.08 -5.82
CA PRO A 59 3.44 4.24 -6.49
C PRO A 59 4.70 5.04 -6.83
N ARG A 60 5.87 4.46 -6.53
CA ARG A 60 7.16 5.02 -6.93
C ARG A 60 7.29 5.07 -8.46
N ASP A 61 6.82 4.01 -9.12
CA ASP A 61 6.73 3.90 -10.58
C ASP A 61 5.32 4.29 -11.06
N LYS A 62 5.20 5.53 -11.55
CA LYS A 62 3.94 6.07 -12.08
C LYS A 62 3.56 5.49 -13.44
N GLU A 63 4.52 5.10 -14.28
CA GLU A 63 4.23 4.60 -15.63
C GLU A 63 3.64 3.20 -15.57
N ARG A 64 4.26 2.33 -14.77
CA ARG A 64 3.75 0.98 -14.52
C ARG A 64 2.38 1.00 -13.83
N ALA A 65 2.19 1.89 -12.86
CA ALA A 65 0.89 2.03 -12.19
C ALA A 65 -0.23 2.45 -13.16
N GLN A 66 0.08 3.31 -14.14
CA GLN A 66 -0.88 3.69 -15.17
C GLN A 66 -1.15 2.58 -16.20
N GLN A 67 -0.18 1.71 -16.48
CA GLN A 67 -0.40 0.57 -17.38
C GLN A 67 -1.37 -0.45 -16.75
N VAL A 68 -1.24 -0.73 -15.45
CA VAL A 68 -2.16 -1.66 -14.77
C VAL A 68 -3.57 -1.08 -14.65
N SER A 69 -3.72 0.23 -14.45
CA SER A 69 -5.05 0.86 -14.37
C SER A 69 -5.78 0.93 -15.72
N ARG A 70 -5.04 1.01 -16.84
CA ARG A 70 -5.61 0.88 -18.18
C ARG A 70 -6.06 -0.55 -18.51
N THR A 71 -5.59 -1.53 -17.74
CA THR A 71 -5.92 -2.94 -17.90
C THR A 71 -7.02 -3.36 -16.91
N ASP A 72 -8.00 -2.49 -16.67
CA ASP A 72 -9.30 -2.93 -16.18
C ASP A 72 -10.02 -3.57 -17.38
N PRO A 73 -10.10 -4.92 -17.51
CA PRO A 73 -11.03 -5.47 -18.46
C PRO A 73 -12.40 -5.03 -17.96
N ILE A 74 -13.12 -4.23 -18.76
CA ILE A 74 -14.57 -4.10 -18.63
C ILE A 74 -15.11 -5.54 -18.55
N ARG A 75 -15.36 -6.03 -17.33
CA ARG A 75 -16.06 -7.27 -17.11
C ARG A 75 -17.54 -6.95 -17.23
N ARG A 76 -17.96 -7.01 -18.48
CA ARG A 76 -19.32 -7.20 -18.99
C ARG A 76 -20.29 -6.04 -18.87
#